data_AF-A0A2E1L6R1-F1
#
_entry.id   AF-A0A2E1L6R1-F1
#
_cell.length_a   1.000
_cell.length_b   1.000
_cell.length_c   1.000
_cell.angle_alpha   90.00
_cell.angle_beta   90.00
_cell.angle_gamma   90.00
#
_symmetry.space_group_name_H-M   'P 1'
#
loop_
_entity.id
_entity.type
_entity.pdbx_description
1 polymer ?
#
loop_
_entity_poly.entity_id
_entity_poly.type
_entity_poly.pdbx_seq_one_letter_code
_entity_poly.pdbx_strand_id
1 'polypeptide(L)'
;MGIVGRYIGPTIGILMVSFVIVNVQFGLIAPEIIDGSEPAKLDVMKMVEPHCAISDIELELSQGNDSFCLGPVGEWNGADFLLLGEGLFILLVGRIKLPQKGRWAVRIRKIMFVTGCSFFGLAILDRLNVLPTAVGSEGIATLIPFDVSPLFVQIGLAVIGAFLMRGPKYWEAEAIEQTNKRLEGRREVADKFRSTFGTTARPLSELEGKQQRVARSPLMHRDSKLSMSRSKSSIKVNATCPYCKGGGCKKCDWTGTI
;
A
#
# COMPACT_ATOMS: atom_id res chain seq x y z
N MET A 1 -4.30 -8.97 15.25
CA MET A 1 -4.42 -7.70 16.00
C MET A 1 -5.79 -7.69 16.64
N GLY A 2 -5.86 -7.89 17.95
CA GLY A 2 -7.14 -7.97 18.69
C GLY A 2 -7.94 -6.66 18.63
N ILE A 3 -9.22 -6.75 18.96
CA ILE A 3 -10.19 -5.65 18.98
C ILE A 3 -9.63 -4.45 19.76
N VAL A 4 -8.97 -4.70 20.90
CA VAL A 4 -8.36 -3.70 21.78
C VAL A 4 -7.25 -2.89 21.08
N GLY A 5 -6.34 -3.54 20.35
CA GLY A 5 -5.27 -2.86 19.61
C GLY A 5 -5.75 -2.01 18.42
N ARG A 6 -6.99 -2.21 17.96
CA ARG A 6 -7.59 -1.45 16.85
C ARG A 6 -8.09 -0.07 17.27
N TYR A 7 -8.40 0.12 18.54
CA TYR A 7 -8.95 1.38 19.06
C TYR A 7 -7.90 2.21 19.82
N ILE A 8 -6.94 1.58 20.48
CA ILE A 8 -5.90 2.28 21.27
C ILE A 8 -5.04 3.21 20.40
N GLY A 9 -4.57 2.74 19.24
CA GLY A 9 -3.75 3.57 18.34
C GLY A 9 -4.50 4.84 17.91
N PRO A 10 -5.69 4.72 17.30
CA PRO A 10 -6.49 5.88 16.93
C PRO A 10 -6.86 6.80 18.09
N THR A 11 -7.13 6.29 19.29
CA THR A 11 -7.41 7.17 20.44
C THR A 11 -6.18 7.99 20.82
N ILE A 12 -5.00 7.38 20.85
CA ILE A 12 -3.75 8.09 21.15
C ILE A 12 -3.46 9.13 20.06
N GLY A 13 -3.61 8.77 18.79
CA GLY A 13 -3.39 9.70 17.68
C GLY A 13 -4.36 10.89 17.68
N ILE A 14 -5.64 10.67 18.02
CA ILE A 14 -6.60 11.78 18.19
C ILE A 14 -6.16 12.69 19.33
N LEU A 15 -5.78 12.12 20.48
CA LEU A 15 -5.34 12.89 21.64
C LEU A 15 -4.12 13.76 21.31
N MET A 16 -3.11 13.20 20.63
CA MET A 16 -1.92 13.94 20.21
C MET A 16 -2.26 15.10 19.26
N VAL A 17 -3.08 14.85 18.24
CA VAL A 17 -3.49 15.91 17.30
C VAL A 17 -4.30 16.99 18.01
N SER A 18 -5.24 16.60 18.88
CA SER A 18 -6.02 17.57 19.65
C SER A 18 -5.14 18.38 20.60
N PHE A 19 -4.16 17.76 21.24
CA PHE A 19 -3.21 18.43 22.11
C PHE A 19 -2.43 19.51 21.36
N VAL A 20 -1.86 19.19 20.20
CA VAL A 20 -1.12 20.17 19.39
C VAL A 20 -2.00 21.35 18.97
N ILE A 21 -3.22 21.07 18.50
CA ILE A 21 -4.14 22.13 18.06
C ILE A 21 -4.52 23.03 19.24
N VAL A 22 -4.89 22.45 20.39
CA VAL A 22 -5.27 23.22 21.58
C VAL A 22 -4.09 24.04 22.12
N ASN A 23 -2.88 23.47 22.11
CA ASN A 23 -1.67 24.13 22.56
C ASN A 23 -1.27 25.30 21.65
N VAL A 24 -1.11 25.05 20.36
CA VAL A 24 -0.53 26.01 19.42
C VAL A 24 -1.56 27.05 18.98
N GLN A 25 -2.80 26.63 18.69
CA GLN A 25 -3.81 27.54 18.12
C GLN A 25 -4.52 28.37 19.18
N PHE A 26 -4.70 27.82 20.37
CA PHE A 26 -5.48 28.46 21.43
C PHE A 26 -4.68 28.79 22.69
N GLY A 27 -3.47 28.23 22.89
CA GLY A 27 -2.64 28.52 24.05
C GLY A 27 -3.27 28.10 25.38
N LEU A 28 -4.24 27.17 25.36
CA LEU A 28 -5.06 26.84 26.54
C LEU A 28 -4.38 25.82 27.47
N ILE A 29 -3.24 25.25 27.07
CA ILE A 29 -2.56 24.23 27.85
C ILE A 29 -1.67 24.83 28.94
N ALA A 30 -0.95 25.91 28.63
CA ALA A 30 -0.10 26.60 29.60
C ALA A 30 -0.88 27.06 30.86
N PRO A 31 -2.03 27.77 30.76
CA PRO A 31 -2.75 28.24 31.95
C PRO A 31 -3.41 27.13 32.78
N GLU A 32 -3.58 25.93 32.24
CA GLU A 32 -4.17 24.80 32.99
C GLU A 32 -3.12 24.05 33.83
N ILE A 33 -1.84 24.16 33.44
CA ILE A 33 -0.73 23.40 34.06
C ILE A 33 0.17 24.31 34.89
N ILE A 34 0.26 25.60 34.53
CA ILE A 34 1.17 26.59 35.11
C ILE A 34 0.33 27.71 35.74
N ASP A 35 0.42 27.84 37.06
CA ASP A 35 -0.31 28.87 37.79
C ASP A 35 0.24 30.26 37.45
N GLY A 36 -0.63 31.18 37.01
CA GLY A 36 -0.26 32.56 36.66
C GLY A 36 0.19 32.77 35.21
N SER A 37 0.14 31.73 34.37
CA SER A 37 0.38 31.88 32.92
C SER A 37 -0.82 32.51 32.22
N GLU A 38 -0.56 33.49 31.34
CA GLU A 38 -1.52 33.91 30.32
C GLU A 38 -1.67 32.82 29.23
N PRO A 39 -2.69 32.89 28.34
CA PRO A 39 -2.83 31.97 27.22
C PRO A 39 -1.59 32.02 26.31
N ALA A 40 -0.73 31.03 26.46
CA ALA A 40 0.54 30.92 25.77
C ALA A 40 0.75 29.50 25.27
N LYS A 41 1.53 29.37 24.19
CA LYS A 41 1.90 28.07 23.64
C LYS A 41 2.98 27.45 24.54
N LEU A 42 2.81 26.19 24.90
CA LEU A 42 3.84 25.42 25.59
C LEU A 42 4.81 24.78 24.58
N ASP A 43 6.10 25.13 24.57
CA ASP A 43 7.07 24.48 23.70
C ASP A 43 7.49 23.13 24.30
N VAL A 44 6.83 22.05 23.88
CA VAL A 44 7.01 20.68 24.43
C VAL A 44 8.47 20.21 24.40
N MET A 45 9.24 20.59 23.38
CA MET A 45 10.65 20.22 23.29
C MET A 45 11.51 20.93 24.32
N LYS A 46 11.20 22.19 24.64
CA LYS A 46 11.93 22.96 25.67
C LYS A 46 11.61 22.45 27.08
N MET A 47 10.42 21.88 27.30
CA MET A 47 10.05 21.28 28.60
C MET A 47 10.92 20.06 28.99
N VAL A 48 11.73 19.52 28.06
CA VAL A 48 12.72 18.47 28.35
C VAL A 48 13.99 19.06 28.97
N GLU A 49 14.22 20.36 28.79
CA GLU A 49 15.38 21.05 29.32
C GLU A 49 15.19 21.30 30.83
N PRO A 50 16.25 21.14 31.64
CA PRO A 50 16.14 21.17 33.11
C PRO A 50 15.75 22.54 33.67
N HIS A 51 15.83 23.61 32.88
CA HIS A 51 15.44 24.97 33.25
C HIS A 51 13.98 25.31 32.87
N CYS A 52 13.27 24.39 32.22
CA CYS A 52 11.85 24.53 31.89
C CYS A 52 10.97 23.64 32.77
N ALA A 53 11.39 23.42 34.03
CA ALA A 53 10.52 22.79 35.01
C ALA A 53 9.35 23.74 35.35
N ILE A 54 8.16 23.17 35.57
CA ILE A 54 6.94 23.95 35.86
C ILE A 54 7.16 24.92 37.04
N SER A 55 7.84 24.47 38.09
CA SER A 55 8.15 25.28 39.27
C SER A 55 9.03 26.49 38.96
N ASP A 56 9.94 26.36 37.99
CA ASP A 56 10.88 27.43 37.63
C ASP A 56 10.15 28.47 36.76
N ILE A 57 9.26 28.00 35.87
CA ILE A 57 8.40 28.86 35.04
C ILE A 57 7.43 29.66 35.91
N GLU A 58 6.80 29.03 36.90
CA GLU A 58 5.90 29.71 37.85
C GLU A 58 6.66 30.78 38.65
N LEU A 59 7.91 30.49 39.03
CA LEU A 59 8.76 31.44 39.75
C LEU A 59 9.15 32.63 38.86
N GLU A 60 9.51 32.41 37.59
CA GLU A 60 9.79 33.47 36.62
C GLU A 60 8.55 34.35 36.36
N LEU A 61 7.38 33.73 36.20
CA LEU A 61 6.10 34.43 36.01
C LEU A 61 5.71 35.24 37.26
N SER A 62 5.94 34.69 38.46
CA SER A 62 5.67 35.40 39.71
C SER A 62 6.54 36.65 39.91
N GLN A 63 7.72 36.67 39.27
CA GLN A 63 8.63 37.82 39.25
C GLN A 63 8.28 38.82 38.14
N GLY A 64 7.29 38.53 37.30
CA GLY A 64 6.86 39.37 36.18
C GLY A 64 7.77 39.29 34.96
N ASN A 65 8.58 38.23 34.84
CA ASN A 65 9.41 37.98 33.67
C ASN A 65 8.69 37.05 32.69
N ASP A 66 8.93 37.27 31.39
CA ASP A 66 8.54 36.33 30.34
C ASP A 66 9.40 35.07 30.44
N SER A 67 8.79 33.89 30.31
CA SER A 67 9.52 32.62 30.36
C SER A 67 9.93 32.15 28.96
N PHE A 68 11.16 31.69 28.83
CA PHE A 68 11.74 31.19 27.57
C PHE A 68 11.04 29.92 27.03
N CYS A 69 10.38 29.19 27.93
CA CYS A 69 9.71 27.91 27.69
C CYS A 69 8.30 28.09 27.11
N LEU A 70 7.75 29.31 27.15
CA LEU A 70 6.47 29.67 26.56
C LEU A 70 6.70 30.40 25.23
N GLY A 71 5.85 30.10 24.25
CA GLY A 71 5.85 30.71 22.93
C GLY A 71 4.54 31.47 22.66
N PRO A 72 4.53 32.34 21.63
CA PRO A 72 3.32 33.04 21.24
C PRO A 72 2.30 32.08 20.61
N VAL A 73 1.01 32.36 20.84
CA VAL A 73 -0.10 31.59 20.26
C VAL A 73 -0.15 31.79 18.74
N GLY A 74 -0.35 30.71 17.99
CA GLY A 74 -0.43 30.70 16.54
C GLY A 74 0.92 30.51 15.83
N GLU A 75 2.05 30.49 16.55
CA GLU A 75 3.35 30.21 15.97
C GLU A 75 3.66 28.71 15.97
N TRP A 76 3.72 28.15 14.76
CA TRP A 76 4.02 26.74 14.54
C TRP A 76 5.53 26.53 14.43
N ASN A 77 6.07 25.69 15.31
CA ASN A 77 7.47 25.30 15.29
C ASN A 77 7.64 23.89 14.69
N GLY A 78 8.88 23.51 14.33
CA GLY A 78 9.18 22.20 13.76
C GLY A 78 8.75 21.03 14.67
N ALA A 79 8.88 21.21 15.99
CA ALA A 79 8.42 20.24 16.99
C ALA A 79 6.90 20.00 16.94
N ASP A 80 6.11 21.04 16.71
CA ASP A 80 4.64 20.93 16.62
C ASP A 80 4.22 20.15 15.38
N PHE A 81 4.87 20.40 14.24
CA PHE A 81 4.64 19.64 13.01
C PHE A 81 5.06 18.19 13.14
N LEU A 82 6.14 17.91 13.87
CA LEU A 82 6.61 16.56 14.14
C LEU A 82 5.59 15.81 15.00
N LEU A 83 5.14 16.41 16.11
CA LEU A 83 4.15 15.81 17.01
C LEU A 83 2.79 15.62 16.33
N LEU A 84 2.34 16.60 15.53
CA LEU A 84 1.12 16.49 14.73
C LEU A 84 1.26 15.41 13.64
N GLY A 85 2.41 15.33 12.99
CA GLY A 85 2.74 14.32 12.00
C GLY A 85 2.74 12.91 12.59
N GLU A 86 3.31 12.71 13.77
CA GLU A 86 3.28 11.45 14.50
C GLU A 86 1.85 11.06 14.90
N GLY A 87 1.07 12.01 15.44
CA GLY A 87 -0.34 11.78 15.78
C GLY A 87 -1.16 11.35 14.56
N LEU A 88 -1.00 12.04 13.42
CA LEU A 88 -1.61 11.65 12.15
C LEU A 88 -1.10 10.29 11.64
N PHE A 89 0.19 10.01 11.76
CA PHE A 89 0.77 8.73 11.36
C PHE A 89 0.14 7.57 12.14
N ILE A 90 0.01 7.70 13.47
CA ILE A 90 -0.63 6.69 14.33
C ILE A 90 -2.10 6.48 13.92
N LEU A 91 -2.83 7.56 13.60
CA LEU A 91 -4.21 7.48 13.12
C LEU A 91 -4.32 6.69 11.81
N LEU A 92 -3.36 6.89 10.92
CA LEU A 92 -3.39 6.33 9.57
C LEU A 92 -2.85 4.89 9.54
N VAL A 93 -1.83 4.53 10.32
CA VAL A 93 -1.22 3.17 10.29
C VAL A 93 -2.22 2.07 10.64
N GLY A 94 -3.16 2.34 11.56
CA GLY A 94 -4.21 1.36 11.92
C GLY A 94 -5.32 1.19 10.88
N ARG A 95 -5.49 2.17 9.97
CA ARG A 95 -6.60 2.25 9.00
C ARG A 95 -6.13 2.00 7.56
N ILE A 96 -4.94 2.48 7.21
CA ILE A 96 -4.32 2.33 5.89
C ILE A 96 -3.53 1.03 5.88
N LYS A 97 -4.20 -0.05 5.50
CA LYS A 97 -3.49 -1.24 5.00
C LYS A 97 -2.95 -0.88 3.62
N LEU A 98 -1.62 -0.88 3.46
CA LEU A 98 -1.02 -0.77 2.14
C LEU A 98 -1.66 -1.82 1.22
N PRO A 99 -2.14 -1.44 0.02
CA PRO A 99 -2.81 -2.36 -0.87
C PRO A 99 -1.82 -3.47 -1.24
N GLN A 100 -2.15 -4.70 -0.87
CA GLN A 100 -1.26 -5.85 -1.07
C GLN A 100 -1.35 -6.41 -2.50
N LYS A 101 -2.49 -6.20 -3.19
CA LYS A 101 -2.81 -6.77 -4.50
C LYS A 101 -3.44 -5.71 -5.42
N GLY A 102 -3.29 -5.90 -6.73
CA GLY A 102 -3.91 -5.04 -7.76
C GLY A 102 -3.03 -3.89 -8.25
N ARG A 103 -3.59 -3.05 -9.13
CA ARG A 103 -2.86 -1.97 -9.84
C ARG A 103 -2.26 -0.93 -8.88
N TRP A 104 -2.95 -0.62 -7.79
CA TRP A 104 -2.48 0.32 -6.76
C TRP A 104 -1.27 -0.20 -5.98
N ALA A 105 -1.25 -1.50 -5.66
CA ALA A 105 -0.09 -2.13 -5.01
C ALA A 105 1.18 -1.99 -5.87
N VAL A 106 1.05 -2.21 -7.18
CA VAL A 106 2.16 -2.07 -8.14
C VAL A 106 2.60 -0.61 -8.26
N ARG A 107 1.66 0.34 -8.31
CA ARG A 107 1.99 1.78 -8.39
C ARG A 107 2.72 2.27 -7.14
N ILE A 108 2.22 1.94 -5.95
CA ILE A 108 2.87 2.32 -4.69
C ILE A 108 4.27 1.72 -4.59
N ARG A 109 4.46 0.47 -5.02
CA ARG A 109 5.81 -0.14 -5.08
C ARG A 109 6.76 0.61 -6.01
N LYS A 110 6.30 1.04 -7.19
CA LYS A 110 7.12 1.85 -8.10
C LYS A 110 7.49 3.19 -7.47
N ILE A 111 6.54 3.84 -6.79
CA ILE A 111 6.81 5.10 -6.08
C ILE A 111 7.85 4.85 -4.98
N MET A 112 7.66 3.86 -4.11
CA MET A 112 8.63 3.55 -3.05
C MET A 112 10.01 3.20 -3.60
N PHE A 113 10.09 2.47 -4.71
CA PHE A 113 11.36 2.17 -5.37
C PHE A 113 12.05 3.44 -5.90
N VAL A 114 11.31 4.31 -6.60
CA VAL A 114 11.84 5.59 -7.10
C VAL A 114 12.29 6.48 -5.94
N THR A 115 11.49 6.60 -4.88
CA THR A 115 11.84 7.34 -3.67
C THR A 115 13.08 6.75 -3.00
N GLY A 116 13.19 5.41 -2.93
CA GLY A 116 14.36 4.71 -2.42
C GLY A 116 15.62 5.00 -3.24
N CYS A 117 15.52 4.98 -4.58
CA CYS A 117 16.59 5.42 -5.49
C CYS A 117 17.02 6.86 -5.26
N SER A 118 16.07 7.77 -5.07
CA SER A 118 16.37 9.15 -4.76
C SER A 118 17.13 9.29 -3.44
N PHE A 119 16.68 8.66 -2.35
CA PHE A 119 17.37 8.74 -1.06
C PHE A 119 18.76 8.09 -1.07
N PHE A 120 18.90 6.94 -1.71
CA PHE A 120 20.20 6.29 -1.85
C PHE A 120 21.16 7.12 -2.73
N GLY A 121 20.65 7.69 -3.82
CA GLY A 121 21.40 8.60 -4.69
C GLY A 121 21.82 9.88 -3.97
N LEU A 122 20.93 10.49 -3.19
CA LEU A 122 21.24 11.65 -2.35
C LEU A 122 22.33 11.32 -1.33
N ALA A 123 22.27 10.16 -0.66
CA ALA A 123 23.31 9.75 0.27
C ALA A 123 24.69 9.57 -0.41
N ILE A 124 24.73 9.12 -1.66
CA ILE A 124 25.96 9.02 -2.46
C ILE A 124 26.45 10.41 -2.89
N LEU A 125 25.56 11.27 -3.39
CA LEU A 125 25.90 12.64 -3.81
C LEU A 125 26.40 13.48 -2.63
N ASP A 126 25.86 13.25 -1.45
CA ASP A 126 26.31 13.81 -0.18
C ASP A 126 27.75 13.38 0.14
N ARG A 127 28.10 12.10 -0.10
CA ARG A 127 29.49 11.63 0.08
C ARG A 127 30.47 12.29 -0.88
N LEU A 128 30.00 12.60 -2.08
CA LEU A 128 30.79 13.22 -3.14
C LEU A 128 30.87 14.76 -2.98
N ASN A 129 30.27 15.34 -1.93
CA ASN A 129 30.19 16.78 -1.69
C ASN A 129 29.63 17.58 -2.87
N VAL A 130 28.74 16.96 -3.66
CA VAL A 130 28.09 17.59 -4.82
C VAL A 130 26.83 18.35 -4.40
N LEU A 131 26.29 18.05 -3.21
CA LEU A 131 25.10 18.69 -2.67
C LEU A 131 25.43 20.02 -1.96
N PRO A 132 24.58 21.05 -2.09
CA PRO A 132 24.68 22.25 -1.27
C PRO A 132 24.48 21.89 0.21
N THR A 133 25.23 22.56 1.08
CA THR A 133 25.29 22.28 2.54
C THR A 133 23.92 22.27 3.23
N ALA A 134 22.94 23.01 2.71
CA ALA A 134 21.57 23.03 3.22
C ALA A 134 20.78 21.72 3.00
N VAL A 135 21.17 20.90 2.02
CA VAL A 135 20.48 19.63 1.67
C VAL A 135 21.35 18.40 2.01
N GLY A 136 22.61 18.63 2.37
CA GLY A 136 23.53 17.58 2.79
C GLY A 136 23.29 17.07 4.21
N SER A 137 24.02 16.03 4.59
CA SER A 137 23.94 15.45 5.94
C SER A 137 24.27 16.44 7.06
N GLU A 138 25.08 17.45 6.78
CA GLU A 138 25.41 18.53 7.71
C GLU A 138 24.20 19.42 8.01
N GLY A 139 23.47 19.87 6.98
CA GLY A 139 22.26 20.66 7.15
C GLY A 139 21.16 19.88 7.87
N ILE A 140 20.98 18.60 7.53
CA ILE A 140 19.98 17.76 8.18
C ILE A 140 20.36 17.46 9.64
N ALA A 141 21.64 17.27 9.96
CA ALA A 141 22.10 17.08 11.33
C ALA A 141 21.79 18.29 12.22
N THR A 142 21.89 19.52 11.69
CA THR A 142 21.55 20.74 12.46
C THR A 142 20.06 20.92 12.75
N LEU A 143 19.18 20.23 12.02
CA LEU A 143 17.73 20.27 12.26
C LEU A 143 17.28 19.27 13.33
N ILE A 144 18.11 18.28 13.68
CA ILE A 144 17.76 17.26 14.66
C ILE A 144 18.17 17.79 16.04
N PRO A 145 17.26 17.79 17.05
CA PRO A 145 17.53 18.36 18.38
C PRO A 145 18.49 17.53 19.24
N PHE A 146 19.23 16.58 18.64
CA PHE A 146 20.23 15.76 19.30
C PHE A 146 21.55 15.93 18.54
N ASP A 147 22.69 15.87 19.23
CA ASP A 147 24.01 15.85 18.59
C ASP A 147 24.22 14.55 17.80
N VAL A 148 23.69 14.51 16.59
CA VAL A 148 23.86 13.40 15.64
C VAL A 148 24.99 13.75 14.69
N SER A 149 25.95 12.83 14.55
CA SER A 149 26.99 13.01 13.55
C SER A 149 26.38 12.99 12.14
N PRO A 150 26.84 13.86 11.21
CA PRO A 150 26.38 13.86 9.82
C PRO A 150 26.51 12.48 9.15
N LEU A 151 27.53 11.71 9.54
CA LEU A 151 27.76 10.36 9.05
C LEU A 151 26.62 9.39 9.42
N PHE A 152 26.01 9.53 10.61
CA PHE A 152 24.84 8.72 10.97
C PHE A 152 23.60 9.10 10.17
N VAL A 153 23.40 10.39 9.89
CA VAL A 153 22.31 10.87 9.03
C VAL A 153 22.45 10.30 7.62
N GLN A 154 23.67 10.32 7.09
CA GLN A 154 24.00 9.77 5.78
C GLN A 154 23.74 8.25 5.70
N ILE A 155 24.23 7.49 6.68
CA ILE A 155 24.00 6.04 6.74
C ILE A 155 22.50 5.75 6.92
N GLY A 156 21.80 6.52 7.75
CA GLY A 156 20.36 6.40 7.95
C GLY A 156 19.60 6.58 6.64
N LEU A 157 19.91 7.65 5.88
CA LEU A 157 19.30 7.92 4.59
C LEU A 157 19.59 6.80 3.57
N ALA A 158 20.83 6.29 3.54
CA ALA A 158 21.22 5.18 2.68
C ALA A 158 20.49 3.87 3.06
N VAL A 159 20.36 3.56 4.34
CA VAL A 159 19.66 2.37 4.84
C VAL A 159 18.16 2.45 4.54
N ILE A 160 17.54 3.61 4.76
CA ILE A 160 16.13 3.84 4.42
C ILE A 160 15.92 3.71 2.90
N GLY A 161 16.79 4.32 2.10
CA GLY A 161 16.77 4.20 0.64
C GLY A 161 16.88 2.75 0.18
N ALA A 162 17.85 2.01 0.70
CA ALA A 162 18.05 0.59 0.41
C ALA A 162 16.86 -0.28 0.88
N PHE A 163 16.27 0.05 2.02
CA PHE A 163 15.08 -0.65 2.53
C PHE A 163 13.87 -0.43 1.63
N LEU A 164 13.66 0.80 1.13
CA LEU A 164 12.58 1.13 0.19
C LEU A 164 12.78 0.47 -1.18
N MET A 165 14.03 0.30 -1.63
CA MET A 165 14.36 -0.47 -2.83
C MET A 165 14.16 -1.98 -2.65
N ARG A 166 14.35 -2.50 -1.44
CA ARG A 166 14.17 -3.91 -1.10
C ARG A 166 12.67 -4.24 -1.23
N GLY A 167 12.31 -4.65 -2.45
CA GLY A 167 10.95 -5.02 -2.84
C GLY A 167 10.31 -6.09 -1.93
N PRO A 168 9.05 -6.46 -2.21
CA PRO A 168 8.21 -7.19 -1.26
C PRO A 168 8.92 -8.43 -0.69
N LYS A 169 9.06 -8.46 0.64
CA LYS A 169 9.65 -9.54 1.45
C LYS A 169 8.88 -10.88 1.37
N TYR A 170 7.94 -11.03 0.44
CA TYR A 170 6.99 -12.13 0.38
C TYR A 170 7.19 -12.93 -0.92
N TRP A 171 8.20 -13.80 -0.92
CA TRP A 171 8.36 -14.89 -1.89
C TRP A 171 7.06 -15.68 -2.09
N GLU A 172 6.24 -15.77 -1.03
CA GLU A 172 4.92 -16.41 -1.05
C GLU A 172 3.90 -15.65 -1.91
N ALA A 173 3.92 -14.31 -1.95
CA ALA A 173 2.96 -13.56 -2.75
C ALA A 173 3.20 -13.74 -4.25
N GLU A 174 4.47 -13.86 -4.66
CA GLU A 174 4.85 -14.12 -6.05
C GLU A 174 4.56 -15.57 -6.44
N ALA A 175 4.85 -16.54 -5.56
CA ALA A 175 4.48 -17.95 -5.76
C ALA A 175 2.95 -18.13 -5.84
N ILE A 176 2.19 -17.43 -5.00
CA ILE A 176 0.72 -17.43 -5.01
C ILE A 176 0.19 -16.74 -6.28
N GLU A 177 0.83 -15.67 -6.76
CA GLU A 177 0.43 -15.00 -7.99
C GLU A 177 0.72 -15.87 -9.23
N GLN A 178 1.89 -16.51 -9.29
CA GLN A 178 2.25 -17.43 -10.36
C GLN A 178 1.33 -18.67 -10.38
N THR A 179 1.00 -19.24 -9.23
CA THR A 179 0.05 -20.36 -9.14
C THR A 179 -1.36 -19.95 -9.53
N ASN A 180 -1.84 -18.78 -9.11
CA ASN A 180 -3.14 -18.26 -9.53
C ASN A 180 -3.20 -17.99 -11.03
N LYS A 181 -2.19 -17.36 -11.63
CA LYS A 181 -2.13 -17.17 -13.11
C LYS A 181 -2.14 -18.51 -13.85
N ARG A 182 -1.43 -19.52 -13.34
CA ARG A 182 -1.43 -20.87 -13.92
C ARG A 182 -2.81 -21.54 -13.79
N LEU A 183 -3.51 -21.35 -12.67
CA LEU A 183 -4.87 -21.87 -12.44
C LEU A 183 -5.91 -21.12 -13.29
N GLU A 184 -5.82 -19.81 -13.42
CA GLU A 184 -6.68 -18.99 -14.29
C GLU A 184 -6.52 -19.38 -15.75
N GLY A 185 -5.28 -19.55 -16.24
CA GLY A 185 -5.04 -20.05 -17.60
C GLY A 185 -5.62 -21.45 -17.83
N ARG A 186 -5.58 -22.34 -16.83
CA ARG A 186 -6.23 -23.66 -16.90
C ARG A 186 -7.76 -23.55 -16.90
N ARG A 187 -8.34 -22.62 -16.12
CA ARG A 187 -9.79 -22.37 -16.09
C ARG A 187 -10.29 -21.82 -17.41
N GLU A 188 -9.59 -20.85 -18.00
CA GLU A 188 -9.97 -20.29 -19.31
C GLU A 188 -9.95 -21.36 -20.42
N VAL A 189 -8.94 -22.24 -20.41
CA VAL A 189 -8.89 -23.37 -21.33
C VAL A 189 -10.06 -24.32 -21.07
N ALA A 190 -10.32 -24.70 -19.81
CA ALA A 190 -11.44 -25.55 -19.45
C ALA A 190 -12.80 -24.94 -19.85
N ASP A 191 -12.97 -23.62 -19.73
CA ASP A 191 -14.20 -22.92 -20.14
C ASP A 191 -14.36 -22.87 -21.67
N LYS A 192 -13.26 -22.77 -22.44
CA LYS A 192 -13.29 -22.95 -23.90
C LYS A 192 -13.69 -24.39 -24.29
N PHE A 193 -13.19 -25.39 -23.56
CA PHE A 193 -13.62 -26.79 -23.75
C PHE A 193 -15.08 -27.00 -23.35
N ARG A 194 -15.54 -26.44 -22.23
CA ARG A 194 -16.95 -26.52 -21.78
C ARG A 194 -17.91 -25.77 -22.70
N SER A 195 -17.52 -24.63 -23.25
CA SER A 195 -18.38 -23.90 -24.20
C SER A 195 -18.44 -24.57 -25.57
N THR A 196 -17.39 -25.29 -25.98
CA THR A 196 -17.36 -25.96 -27.30
C THR A 196 -17.94 -27.37 -27.24
N PHE A 197 -17.59 -28.16 -26.22
CA PHE A 197 -18.02 -29.55 -26.07
C PHE A 197 -19.00 -29.78 -24.92
N GLY A 198 -18.90 -28.99 -23.86
CA GLY A 198 -19.86 -29.04 -22.76
C GLY A 198 -21.21 -28.49 -23.18
N THR A 199 -22.23 -28.88 -22.43
CA THR A 199 -23.56 -28.29 -22.51
C THR A 199 -23.41 -26.80 -22.16
N THR A 200 -23.66 -25.89 -23.10
CA THR A 200 -24.38 -24.68 -22.70
C THR A 200 -25.64 -25.23 -22.07
N ALA A 201 -25.73 -25.17 -20.75
CA ALA A 201 -26.93 -25.54 -20.02
C ALA A 201 -28.01 -24.51 -20.36
N ARG A 202 -28.51 -24.55 -21.60
CA ARG A 202 -29.82 -23.99 -21.89
C ARG A 202 -30.79 -24.89 -21.15
N PRO A 203 -31.63 -24.33 -20.28
CA PRO A 203 -32.59 -25.13 -19.53
C PRO A 203 -33.45 -25.93 -20.52
N LEU A 204 -33.82 -27.16 -20.14
CA LEU A 204 -34.62 -28.11 -20.93
C LEU A 204 -35.92 -27.52 -21.50
N SER A 205 -36.35 -26.36 -20.98
CA SER A 205 -37.50 -25.56 -21.41
C SER A 205 -37.28 -24.73 -22.67
N GLU A 206 -36.04 -24.50 -23.12
CA GLU A 206 -35.72 -23.69 -24.31
C GLU A 206 -35.45 -24.50 -25.59
N LEU A 207 -35.51 -25.85 -25.54
CA LEU A 207 -35.27 -26.71 -26.70
C LEU A 207 -36.57 -27.34 -27.20
N GLU A 208 -37.03 -26.96 -28.39
CA GLU A 208 -38.24 -27.53 -29.02
C GLU A 208 -37.95 -28.84 -29.80
N GLY A 209 -38.87 -29.81 -29.67
CA GLY A 209 -39.01 -30.95 -30.58
C GLY A 209 -37.86 -31.97 -30.56
N LYS A 210 -37.42 -32.43 -31.75
CA LYS A 210 -36.45 -33.53 -31.92
C LYS A 210 -35.11 -33.30 -31.20
N GLN A 211 -34.73 -32.05 -30.93
CA GLN A 211 -33.51 -31.71 -30.19
C GLN A 211 -33.58 -32.06 -28.70
N GLN A 212 -34.78 -32.12 -28.12
CA GLN A 212 -34.97 -32.48 -26.71
C GLN A 212 -34.65 -33.96 -26.44
N ARG A 213 -34.84 -34.85 -27.43
CA ARG A 213 -34.49 -36.28 -27.34
C ARG A 213 -32.98 -36.51 -27.44
N VAL A 214 -32.30 -35.77 -28.32
CA VAL A 214 -30.84 -35.82 -28.48
C VAL A 214 -30.12 -35.25 -27.24
N ALA A 215 -30.69 -34.22 -26.60
CA ALA A 215 -30.18 -33.63 -25.37
C ALA A 215 -30.38 -34.48 -24.09
N ARG A 216 -31.27 -35.49 -24.12
CA ARG A 216 -31.55 -36.36 -22.95
C ARG A 216 -30.49 -37.43 -22.70
N SER A 217 -29.68 -37.78 -23.70
CA SER A 217 -28.61 -38.76 -23.52
C SER A 217 -27.23 -38.11 -23.70
N PRO A 218 -26.32 -38.24 -22.71
CA PRO A 218 -24.99 -37.64 -22.80
C PRO A 218 -24.14 -38.26 -23.94
N LEU A 219 -24.49 -39.46 -24.39
CA LEU A 219 -23.83 -40.16 -25.50
C LEU A 219 -24.22 -39.57 -26.87
N MET A 220 -25.52 -39.47 -27.20
CA MET A 220 -25.96 -38.91 -28.49
C MET A 220 -25.61 -37.43 -28.65
N HIS A 221 -25.50 -36.69 -27.54
CA HIS A 221 -25.09 -35.28 -27.59
C HIS A 221 -23.61 -35.10 -27.92
N ARG A 222 -22.75 -35.99 -27.40
CA ARG A 222 -21.31 -36.00 -27.72
C ARG A 222 -21.08 -36.38 -29.18
N ASP A 223 -21.89 -37.29 -29.69
CA ASP A 223 -21.81 -37.76 -31.07
C ASP A 223 -22.39 -36.75 -32.08
N SER A 224 -23.33 -35.89 -31.69
CA SER A 224 -23.92 -34.88 -32.58
C SER A 224 -22.96 -33.79 -33.07
N LYS A 225 -21.77 -33.67 -32.46
CA LYS A 225 -20.72 -32.72 -32.84
C LYS A 225 -19.54 -33.38 -33.57
N LEU A 226 -19.69 -34.68 -33.90
CA LEU A 226 -18.73 -35.43 -34.70
C LEU A 226 -19.15 -35.36 -36.17
N SER A 227 -18.23 -34.95 -37.04
CA SER A 227 -18.44 -34.96 -38.49
C SER A 227 -17.69 -36.14 -39.11
N MET A 228 -18.40 -36.94 -39.90
CA MET A 228 -17.78 -38.04 -40.65
C MET A 228 -17.28 -37.49 -41.98
N SER A 229 -15.97 -37.63 -42.23
CA SER A 229 -15.39 -37.38 -43.55
C SER A 229 -14.88 -38.68 -44.15
N ARG A 230 -15.13 -38.87 -45.44
CA ARG A 230 -14.64 -40.05 -46.16
C ARG A 230 -13.28 -39.71 -46.76
N SER A 231 -12.23 -40.38 -46.29
CA SER A 231 -10.93 -40.37 -46.96
C SER A 231 -10.89 -41.45 -48.05
N LYS A 232 -9.88 -41.40 -48.92
CA LYS A 232 -9.72 -42.35 -50.04
C LYS A 232 -9.65 -43.82 -49.58
N SER A 233 -9.22 -44.08 -48.34
CA SER A 233 -9.05 -45.42 -47.78
C SER A 233 -9.99 -45.78 -46.63
N SER A 234 -10.57 -44.81 -45.92
CA SER A 234 -11.43 -45.09 -44.76
C SER A 234 -12.34 -43.92 -44.39
N ILE A 235 -13.41 -44.22 -43.65
CA ILE A 235 -14.27 -43.22 -43.02
C ILE A 235 -13.56 -42.76 -41.74
N LYS A 236 -13.30 -41.45 -41.64
CA LYS A 236 -12.69 -40.83 -40.46
C LYS A 236 -13.76 -40.04 -39.71
N VAL A 237 -13.78 -40.18 -38.39
CA VAL A 237 -14.64 -39.42 -37.49
C VAL A 237 -13.82 -38.25 -36.96
N ASN A 238 -14.20 -37.02 -37.32
CA ASN A 238 -13.51 -35.81 -36.90
C ASN A 238 -14.36 -35.08 -35.84
N ALA A 239 -13.69 -34.39 -34.92
CA ALA A 239 -14.34 -33.53 -33.94
C ALA A 239 -13.99 -32.07 -34.22
N THR A 240 -14.95 -31.18 -33.96
CA THR A 240 -14.73 -29.73 -34.01
C THR A 240 -13.63 -29.33 -33.02
N CYS A 241 -12.62 -28.59 -33.49
CA CYS A 241 -11.54 -28.12 -32.61
C CYS A 241 -12.06 -26.99 -31.67
N PRO A 242 -11.83 -27.07 -30.36
CA PRO A 242 -12.34 -26.10 -29.38
C PRO A 242 -11.69 -24.72 -29.46
N TYR A 243 -10.51 -24.64 -30.08
CA TYR A 243 -9.76 -23.39 -30.17
C TYR A 243 -10.20 -22.53 -31.37
N CYS A 244 -10.62 -23.16 -32.47
CA CYS A 244 -11.01 -22.45 -33.69
C CYS A 244 -12.48 -22.65 -34.09
N LYS A 245 -13.26 -23.41 -33.30
CA LYS A 245 -14.70 -23.66 -33.54
C LYS A 245 -15.01 -24.09 -34.99
N GLY A 246 -14.11 -24.88 -35.59
CA GLY A 246 -14.26 -25.36 -36.97
C GLY A 246 -13.79 -24.40 -38.07
N GLY A 247 -13.05 -23.32 -37.73
CA GLY A 247 -12.41 -22.44 -38.71
C GLY A 247 -10.98 -22.85 -39.13
N GLY A 248 -10.43 -23.90 -38.52
CA GLY A 248 -9.03 -24.31 -38.70
C GLY A 248 -8.05 -23.39 -37.94
N CYS A 249 -7.11 -23.97 -37.21
CA CYS A 249 -6.01 -23.21 -36.59
C CYS A 249 -4.76 -24.07 -36.47
N LYS A 250 -3.64 -23.43 -36.16
CA LYS A 250 -2.35 -24.11 -35.92
C LYS A 250 -2.42 -25.20 -34.83
N LYS A 251 -3.36 -25.11 -33.87
CA LYS A 251 -3.52 -26.15 -32.83
C LYS A 251 -4.20 -27.42 -33.32
N CYS A 252 -4.86 -27.37 -34.47
CA CYS A 252 -5.48 -28.54 -35.10
C CYS A 252 -4.96 -28.73 -36.52
N ASP A 253 -3.71 -28.35 -36.81
CA ASP A 253 -3.09 -28.43 -38.14
C ASP A 253 -4.01 -27.96 -39.28
N TRP A 254 -4.74 -26.87 -39.05
CA TRP A 254 -5.71 -26.29 -39.97
C TRP A 254 -6.92 -27.19 -40.31
N THR A 255 -7.01 -28.38 -39.74
CA THR A 255 -8.19 -29.26 -39.81
C THR A 255 -9.15 -28.90 -38.68
N GLY A 256 -9.78 -27.74 -38.77
CA GLY A 256 -10.93 -27.43 -37.93
C GLY A 256 -12.17 -27.69 -38.76
N THR A 257 -12.86 -28.80 -38.56
CA THR A 257 -14.06 -29.09 -39.36
C THR A 257 -15.31 -28.93 -38.51
N ILE A 258 -16.25 -28.13 -39.02
CA ILE A 258 -17.69 -28.18 -38.75
C ILE A 258 -18.24 -29.40 -39.49
#